data_AF-A0A1Q4H9C5-F1
#
_entry.id   AF-A0A1Q4H9C5-F1
#
_cell.length_a   1.000
_cell.length_b   1.000
_cell.length_c   1.000
_cell.angle_alpha   90.00
_cell.angle_beta   90.00
_cell.angle_gamma   90.00
#
_symmetry.space_group_name_H-M   'P 1'
#
loop_
_entity.id
_entity.type
_entity.pdbx_description
1 polymer ?
#
loop_
_entity_poly.entity_id
_entity_poly.type
_entity_poly.pdbx_seq_one_letter_code
_entity_poly.pdbx_strand_id
1 'polypeptide(L)'
;MLLDRDLRIRAVSHAYERVTMRDHGELPGQFLFDAFPDNPHDPQANGTTNLALSLETVLRTGHTDDMRVQRYDVRDPAAPDEFVPKVWSPSNAPLIDHGELVGVVHRVEEVSDTKRLLAEIARAADQGVSWTPAELLHALEAIDAAKSAHDHARLQALLAENEQLRRAIETRDTIGQAKGMLMERFDIDAASAFELLVRLSQDTNARVEQIALKLLKVDHPPRSS
;
A
#
# COMPACT_ATOMS: atom_id res chain seq x y z
N MET A 1 -3.68 -4.27 -19.90
CA MET A 1 -4.48 -5.50 -19.90
C MET A 1 -5.01 -5.75 -21.30
N LEU A 2 -5.09 -7.00 -21.74
CA LEU A 2 -5.68 -7.41 -23.01
C LEU A 2 -7.03 -8.05 -22.74
N LEU A 3 -8.05 -7.59 -23.45
CA LEU A 3 -9.41 -8.11 -23.45
C LEU A 3 -9.70 -8.71 -24.83
N ASP A 4 -10.44 -9.81 -24.88
CA ASP A 4 -11.07 -10.24 -26.13
C ASP A 4 -12.38 -9.50 -26.40
N ARG A 5 -13.07 -9.86 -27.49
CA ARG A 5 -14.32 -9.21 -27.93
C ARG A 5 -15.49 -9.43 -26.97
N ASP A 6 -15.42 -10.47 -26.14
CA ASP A 6 -16.42 -10.75 -25.11
C ASP A 6 -16.03 -10.13 -23.76
N LEU A 7 -15.04 -9.22 -23.77
CA LEU A 7 -14.49 -8.53 -22.60
C LEU A 7 -13.94 -9.49 -21.53
N ARG A 8 -13.48 -10.68 -21.94
CA ARG A 8 -12.73 -11.57 -21.06
C ARG A 8 -11.26 -11.19 -21.05
N ILE A 9 -10.67 -11.24 -19.87
CA ILE A 9 -9.27 -10.90 -19.66
C ILE A 9 -8.39 -12.00 -20.24
N ARG A 10 -7.53 -11.66 -21.20
CA ARG A 10 -6.64 -12.62 -21.87
C ARG A 10 -5.22 -12.58 -21.33
N ALA A 11 -4.75 -11.38 -20.99
CA ALA A 11 -3.44 -11.19 -20.39
C ALA A 11 -3.40 -9.88 -19.61
N VAL A 12 -2.56 -9.84 -18.60
CA VAL A 12 -2.34 -8.66 -17.76
C VAL A 12 -0.85 -8.48 -17.55
N SER A 13 -0.38 -7.24 -17.48
CA SER A 13 1.01 -6.95 -17.13
C SER A 13 1.15 -6.88 -15.60
N HIS A 14 2.33 -7.23 -15.08
CA HIS A 14 2.62 -7.08 -13.64
C HIS A 14 2.41 -5.65 -13.11
N ALA A 15 2.62 -4.64 -13.96
CA ALA A 15 2.35 -3.26 -13.58
C ALA A 15 0.85 -3.02 -13.32
N TYR A 16 -0.02 -3.59 -14.16
CA TYR A 16 -1.46 -3.49 -14.00
C TYR A 16 -1.94 -4.28 -12.76
N GLU A 17 -1.46 -5.52 -12.58
CA GLU A 17 -1.73 -6.34 -11.39
C GLU A 17 -1.38 -5.56 -10.10
N ARG A 18 -0.19 -4.94 -10.04
CA ARG A 18 0.24 -4.15 -8.88
C ARG A 18 -0.66 -2.96 -8.57
N VAL A 19 -0.97 -2.12 -9.56
CA VAL A 19 -1.77 -0.89 -9.28
C VAL A 19 -3.20 -1.24 -8.91
N THR A 20 -3.75 -2.32 -9.47
CA THR A 20 -5.10 -2.82 -9.16
C THR A 20 -5.15 -3.78 -7.96
N MET A 21 -4.00 -4.03 -7.32
CA MET A 21 -3.85 -4.91 -6.15
C MET A 21 -4.34 -6.34 -6.36
N ARG A 22 -3.99 -6.92 -7.51
CA ARG A 22 -4.35 -8.30 -7.88
C ARG A 22 -3.17 -9.23 -7.84
N ASP A 23 -3.45 -10.48 -7.50
CA ASP A 23 -2.43 -11.52 -7.45
C ASP A 23 -2.08 -11.99 -8.87
N HIS A 24 -0.83 -12.43 -9.03
CA HIS A 24 -0.35 -12.85 -10.33
C HIS A 24 -1.12 -14.09 -10.82
N GLY A 25 -1.65 -14.00 -12.05
CA GLY A 25 -2.40 -15.10 -12.67
C GLY A 25 -3.85 -15.24 -12.20
N GLU A 26 -4.33 -14.37 -11.30
CA GLU A 26 -5.73 -14.36 -10.84
C GLU A 26 -6.68 -13.99 -11.98
N LEU A 27 -6.32 -12.97 -12.77
CA LEU A 27 -7.24 -12.28 -13.69
C LEU A 27 -7.53 -12.99 -15.02
N PRO A 28 -6.58 -13.67 -15.69
CA PRO A 28 -6.83 -14.30 -16.99
C PRO A 28 -8.02 -15.29 -16.98
N GLY A 29 -8.89 -15.17 -17.99
CA GLY A 29 -10.10 -15.99 -18.17
C GLY A 29 -11.36 -15.38 -17.56
N GLN A 30 -11.24 -14.48 -16.58
CA GLN A 30 -12.39 -13.82 -15.96
C GLN A 30 -13.03 -12.77 -16.88
N PHE A 31 -14.31 -12.50 -16.64
CA PHE A 31 -14.98 -11.35 -17.25
C PHE A 31 -14.57 -10.08 -16.53
N LEU A 32 -14.31 -9.00 -17.29
CA LEU A 32 -13.78 -7.74 -16.75
C LEU A 32 -14.57 -7.21 -15.55
N PHE A 33 -15.89 -7.13 -15.65
CA PHE A 33 -16.73 -6.53 -14.61
C PHE A 33 -17.02 -7.47 -13.43
N ASP A 34 -16.77 -8.77 -13.58
CA ASP A 34 -16.78 -9.71 -12.45
C ASP A 34 -15.50 -9.56 -11.64
N ALA A 35 -14.36 -9.43 -12.33
CA ALA A 35 -13.06 -9.20 -11.69
C ALA A 35 -13.02 -7.82 -11.02
N PHE A 36 -13.57 -6.80 -11.67
CA PHE A 36 -13.58 -5.42 -11.21
C PHE A 36 -15.03 -4.87 -11.16
N PRO A 37 -15.82 -5.23 -10.15
CA PRO A 37 -17.16 -4.67 -9.98
C PRO A 37 -17.10 -3.26 -9.37
N ASP A 38 -18.18 -2.49 -9.52
CA ASP A 38 -18.35 -1.24 -8.78
C ASP A 38 -18.42 -1.49 -7.27
N ASN A 39 -17.97 -0.52 -6.49
CA ASN A 39 -18.04 -0.57 -5.03
C ASN A 39 -19.51 -0.47 -4.58
N PRO A 40 -20.09 -1.52 -3.97
CA PRO A 40 -21.49 -1.52 -3.53
C PRO A 40 -21.77 -0.54 -2.39
N HIS A 41 -20.73 -0.07 -1.69
CA HIS A 41 -20.82 0.92 -0.61
C HIS A 41 -20.76 2.36 -1.10
N ASP A 42 -20.56 2.58 -2.40
CA ASP A 42 -20.52 3.88 -3.03
C ASP A 42 -21.74 4.07 -3.97
N PRO A 43 -22.77 4.82 -3.55
CA PRO A 43 -23.95 5.09 -4.37
C PRO A 43 -23.67 5.90 -5.64
N GLN A 44 -22.51 6.55 -5.73
CA GLN A 44 -22.08 7.32 -6.89
C GLN A 44 -21.17 6.51 -7.83
N ALA A 45 -20.89 5.24 -7.51
CA ALA A 45 -20.08 4.37 -8.35
C ALA A 45 -20.73 4.20 -9.73
N ASN A 46 -19.99 4.56 -10.76
CA ASN A 46 -20.40 4.47 -12.16
C ASN A 46 -19.25 3.95 -13.04
N GLY A 47 -18.25 3.34 -12.42
CA GLY A 47 -16.99 3.00 -13.06
C GLY A 47 -17.17 1.93 -14.11
N THR A 48 -17.95 0.89 -13.79
CA THR A 48 -18.31 -0.19 -14.72
C THR A 48 -19.08 0.35 -15.93
N THR A 49 -20.06 1.24 -15.70
CA THR A 49 -20.92 1.78 -16.75
C THR A 49 -20.12 2.64 -17.74
N ASN A 50 -19.29 3.55 -17.22
CA ASN A 50 -18.46 4.40 -18.06
C ASN A 50 -17.43 3.59 -18.87
N LEU A 51 -16.82 2.59 -18.23
CA LEU A 51 -15.86 1.70 -18.90
C LEU A 51 -16.53 0.83 -19.96
N ALA A 52 -17.73 0.29 -19.70
CA ALA A 52 -18.49 -0.48 -20.68
C ALA A 52 -18.79 0.35 -21.95
N LEU A 53 -19.26 1.59 -21.78
CA LEU A 53 -19.54 2.50 -22.90
C LEU A 53 -18.30 2.80 -23.75
N SER A 54 -17.15 2.99 -23.08
CA SER A 54 -15.87 3.21 -23.76
C SER A 54 -15.44 1.98 -24.56
N LEU A 55 -15.45 0.80 -23.94
CA LEU A 55 -15.08 -0.47 -24.60
C LEU A 55 -15.99 -0.78 -25.78
N GLU A 56 -17.31 -0.57 -25.64
CA GLU A 56 -18.26 -0.70 -26.74
C GLU A 56 -17.94 0.26 -27.88
N THR A 57 -17.62 1.52 -27.56
CA THR A 57 -17.23 2.53 -28.56
C THR A 57 -15.99 2.10 -29.32
N VAL A 58 -14.95 1.61 -28.65
CA VAL A 58 -13.72 1.09 -29.29
C VAL A 58 -14.03 -0.10 -30.18
N LEU A 59 -14.80 -1.08 -29.68
CA LEU A 59 -15.17 -2.27 -30.44
C LEU A 59 -16.00 -1.95 -31.69
N ARG A 60 -16.87 -0.94 -31.60
CA ARG A 60 -17.74 -0.50 -32.70
C ARG A 60 -16.99 0.34 -33.73
N THR A 61 -16.12 1.25 -33.28
CA THR A 61 -15.50 2.25 -34.14
C THR A 61 -14.11 1.87 -34.62
N GLY A 62 -13.42 0.97 -33.94
CA GLY A 62 -12.01 0.67 -34.18
C GLY A 62 -11.07 1.85 -33.88
N HIS A 63 -11.51 2.82 -33.08
CA HIS A 63 -10.69 3.96 -32.66
C HIS A 63 -10.39 3.88 -31.17
N THR A 64 -9.23 4.39 -30.77
CA THR A 64 -8.89 4.55 -29.35
C THR A 64 -9.85 5.52 -28.68
N ASP A 65 -10.27 5.18 -27.48
CA ASP A 65 -11.05 6.04 -26.60
C ASP A 65 -10.27 6.30 -25.30
N ASP A 66 -9.87 7.55 -25.11
CA ASP A 66 -9.22 8.01 -23.89
C ASP A 66 -10.29 8.51 -22.92
N MET A 67 -10.45 7.79 -21.82
CA MET A 67 -11.49 8.07 -20.85
C MET A 67 -11.08 9.22 -19.93
N ARG A 68 -12.10 9.91 -19.42
CA ARG A 68 -11.93 10.90 -18.36
C ARG A 68 -11.40 10.22 -17.10
N VAL A 69 -10.76 11.04 -16.25
CA VAL A 69 -10.43 10.59 -14.90
C VAL A 69 -11.72 10.25 -14.14
N GLN A 70 -11.72 9.13 -13.43
CA GLN A 70 -12.87 8.69 -12.63
C GLN A 70 -12.41 7.96 -11.37
N ARG A 71 -13.19 8.11 -10.29
CA ARG A 71 -13.08 7.17 -9.15
C ARG A 71 -13.56 5.81 -9.61
N TYR A 72 -12.81 4.77 -9.26
CA TYR A 72 -13.23 3.39 -9.46
C TYR A 72 -12.48 2.53 -8.44
N ASP A 73 -13.10 2.26 -7.31
CA ASP A 73 -12.42 1.58 -6.22
C ASP A 73 -12.08 0.13 -6.61
N VAL A 74 -11.01 -0.39 -6.02
CA VAL A 74 -10.61 -1.81 -6.23
C VAL A 74 -10.77 -2.57 -4.92
N ARG A 75 -11.09 -3.85 -4.99
CA ARG A 75 -11.20 -4.70 -3.79
C ARG A 75 -9.89 -4.73 -3.02
N ASP A 76 -9.98 -4.73 -1.69
CA ASP A 76 -8.83 -4.92 -0.81
C ASP A 76 -8.44 -6.41 -0.81
N PRO A 77 -7.20 -6.77 -1.18
CA PRO A 77 -6.75 -8.16 -1.13
C PRO A 77 -6.71 -8.74 0.30
N ALA A 78 -6.58 -7.90 1.33
CA ALA A 78 -6.61 -8.33 2.73
C ALA A 78 -8.04 -8.48 3.29
N ALA A 79 -9.02 -7.83 2.66
CA ALA A 79 -10.42 -7.84 3.07
C ALA A 79 -11.33 -7.82 1.83
N PRO A 80 -11.72 -8.99 1.28
CA PRO A 80 -12.40 -9.07 -0.02
C PRO A 80 -13.75 -8.34 -0.13
N ASP A 81 -14.39 -8.08 1.01
CA ASP A 81 -15.64 -7.32 1.12
C ASP A 81 -15.42 -5.79 1.17
N GLU A 82 -14.17 -5.36 1.40
CA GLU A 82 -13.78 -3.96 1.45
C GLU A 82 -13.18 -3.50 0.12
N PHE A 83 -13.23 -2.18 -0.09
CA PHE A 83 -12.73 -1.52 -1.30
C PHE A 83 -11.76 -0.40 -0.92
N VAL A 84 -10.65 -0.34 -1.66
CA VAL A 84 -9.66 0.74 -1.55
C VAL A 84 -10.00 1.83 -2.55
N PRO A 85 -10.22 3.08 -2.07
CA PRO A 85 -10.48 4.22 -2.93
C PRO A 85 -9.36 4.46 -3.92
N LYS A 86 -9.70 4.54 -5.21
CA LYS A 86 -8.75 4.84 -6.27
C LYS A 86 -9.36 5.70 -7.36
N VAL A 87 -8.50 6.50 -7.98
CA VAL A 87 -8.85 7.36 -9.11
C VAL A 87 -7.96 7.01 -10.29
N TRP A 88 -8.57 6.87 -11.47
CA TRP A 88 -7.91 6.34 -12.65
C TRP A 88 -8.08 7.25 -13.85
N SER A 89 -7.09 7.24 -14.74
CA SER A 89 -7.17 7.71 -16.13
C SER A 89 -7.07 6.48 -17.05
N PRO A 90 -8.21 5.94 -17.52
CA PRO A 90 -8.22 4.81 -18.43
C PRO A 90 -8.04 5.22 -19.90
N SER A 91 -7.52 4.32 -20.71
CA SER A 91 -7.36 4.46 -22.16
C SER A 91 -7.59 3.09 -22.80
N ASN A 92 -8.51 3.03 -23.76
CA ASN A 92 -8.95 1.82 -24.42
C ASN A 92 -8.61 1.89 -25.91
N ALA A 93 -7.75 0.99 -26.39
CA ALA A 93 -7.32 0.96 -27.79
C ALA A 93 -7.73 -0.36 -28.46
N PRO A 94 -8.14 -0.35 -29.75
CA PRO A 94 -8.48 -1.57 -30.45
C PRO A 94 -7.25 -2.48 -30.57
N LEU A 95 -7.42 -3.78 -30.32
CA LEU A 95 -6.41 -4.80 -30.59
C LEU A 95 -6.70 -5.40 -31.95
N ILE A 96 -5.84 -5.08 -32.92
CA ILE A 96 -5.96 -5.55 -34.30
C ILE A 96 -4.86 -6.58 -34.58
N ASP A 97 -5.26 -7.75 -35.05
CA ASP A 97 -4.35 -8.80 -35.52
C ASP A 97 -4.68 -9.13 -36.97
N HIS A 98 -3.67 -9.10 -37.84
CA HIS A 98 -3.83 -9.33 -39.29
C HIS A 98 -4.97 -8.56 -39.98
N GLY A 99 -5.30 -7.37 -39.48
CA GLY A 99 -6.39 -6.52 -40.01
C GLY A 99 -7.78 -6.83 -39.43
N GLU A 100 -7.89 -7.81 -38.55
CA GLU A 100 -9.12 -8.14 -37.82
C GLU A 100 -9.08 -7.58 -36.39
N LEU A 101 -10.19 -7.00 -35.95
CA LEU A 101 -10.36 -6.60 -34.56
C LEU A 101 -10.57 -7.84 -33.69
N VAL A 102 -9.58 -8.17 -32.87
CA VAL A 102 -9.59 -9.34 -31.99
C VAL A 102 -9.89 -9.01 -30.53
N GLY A 103 -9.89 -7.73 -30.15
CA GLY A 103 -10.21 -7.32 -28.79
C GLY A 103 -9.82 -5.87 -28.48
N VAL A 104 -9.50 -5.59 -27.21
CA VAL A 104 -9.14 -4.25 -26.72
C VAL A 104 -7.91 -4.32 -25.81
N VAL A 105 -7.00 -3.36 -25.98
CA VAL A 105 -5.95 -3.06 -25.02
C VAL A 105 -6.52 -2.03 -24.03
N HIS A 106 -6.73 -2.45 -22.78
CA HIS A 106 -7.15 -1.58 -21.69
C HIS A 106 -5.93 -1.17 -20.86
N ARG A 107 -5.68 0.14 -20.75
CA ARG A 107 -4.61 0.72 -19.94
C ARG A 107 -5.23 1.63 -18.89
N VAL A 108 -4.65 1.64 -17.69
CA VAL A 108 -5.02 2.55 -16.61
C VAL A 108 -3.78 3.21 -16.06
N GLU A 109 -3.93 4.47 -15.66
CA GLU A 109 -2.97 5.19 -14.86
C GLU A 109 -3.63 5.68 -13.58
N GLU A 110 -3.01 5.43 -12.43
CA GLU A 110 -3.53 5.89 -11.15
C GLU A 110 -3.26 7.40 -10.96
N VAL A 111 -4.30 8.13 -10.56
CA VAL A 111 -4.25 9.55 -10.21
C VAL A 111 -4.33 9.64 -8.69
N SER A 112 -3.17 9.63 -8.04
CA SER A 112 -3.08 9.60 -6.57
C SER A 112 -2.97 10.98 -5.93
N ASP A 113 -2.95 12.06 -6.71
CA ASP A 113 -2.76 13.41 -6.20
C ASP A 113 -3.65 14.46 -6.87
N THR A 114 -3.99 15.48 -6.11
CA THR A 114 -4.88 16.56 -6.53
C THR A 114 -4.31 17.38 -7.69
N LYS A 115 -2.99 17.56 -7.78
CA LYS A 115 -2.38 18.36 -8.85
C LYS A 115 -2.58 17.67 -10.19
N ARG A 116 -2.43 16.35 -10.23
CA ARG A 116 -2.68 15.55 -11.42
C ARG A 116 -4.16 15.57 -11.80
N LEU A 117 -5.07 15.42 -10.85
CA LEU A 117 -6.52 15.56 -11.11
C LEU A 117 -6.85 16.94 -11.73
N LEU A 118 -6.32 18.03 -11.17
CA LEU A 118 -6.53 19.38 -11.70
C LEU A 118 -5.97 19.55 -13.12
N ALA A 119 -4.84 18.92 -13.44
CA ALA A 119 -4.28 18.95 -14.79
C ALA A 119 -5.20 18.25 -15.80
N GLU A 120 -5.82 17.13 -15.43
CA GLU A 120 -6.76 16.41 -16.29
C GLU A 120 -8.08 17.18 -16.47
N ILE A 121 -8.55 17.87 -15.43
CA ILE A 121 -9.71 18.76 -15.52
C ILE A 121 -9.44 19.92 -16.48
N ALA A 122 -8.26 20.55 -16.38
CA ALA A 122 -7.88 21.64 -17.27
C ALA A 122 -7.85 21.17 -18.75
N ARG A 123 -7.26 19.99 -19.02
CA ARG A 123 -7.24 19.40 -20.36
C ARG A 123 -8.64 19.08 -20.88
N ALA A 124 -9.50 18.52 -20.02
CA ALA A 124 -10.88 18.22 -20.39
C ALA A 124 -11.64 19.51 -20.75
N ALA A 125 -11.45 20.59 -19.99
CA ALA A 125 -12.04 21.89 -20.28
C ALA A 125 -11.58 22.45 -21.65
N ASP A 126 -10.30 22.31 -21.99
CA ASP A 126 -9.77 22.72 -23.31
C ASP A 126 -10.40 21.93 -24.47
N GLN A 127 -10.89 20.71 -24.21
CA GLN A 127 -11.59 19.85 -25.17
C GLN A 127 -13.12 20.04 -25.16
N GLY A 128 -13.62 21.02 -24.40
CA GLY A 128 -15.06 21.28 -24.28
C GLY A 128 -15.81 20.28 -23.40
N VAL A 129 -15.08 19.48 -22.62
CA VAL A 129 -15.64 18.47 -21.73
C VAL A 129 -15.77 19.05 -20.32
N SER A 130 -17.00 19.12 -19.82
CA SER A 130 -17.28 19.65 -18.49
C SER A 130 -17.30 18.55 -17.42
N TRP A 131 -16.86 18.92 -16.22
CA TRP A 131 -17.01 18.11 -15.00
C TRP A 131 -18.16 18.67 -14.17
N THR A 132 -19.01 17.79 -13.66
CA THR A 132 -19.98 18.19 -12.65
C THR A 132 -19.29 18.38 -11.30
N PRO A 133 -19.82 19.26 -10.43
CA PRO A 133 -19.31 19.38 -9.07
C PRO A 133 -19.32 18.06 -8.28
N ALA A 134 -20.29 17.19 -8.55
CA ALA A 134 -20.38 15.87 -7.93
C ALA A 134 -19.23 14.95 -8.37
N GLU A 135 -18.97 14.84 -9.68
CA GLU A 135 -17.83 14.05 -10.20
C GLU A 135 -16.49 14.52 -9.63
N LEU A 136 -16.29 15.85 -9.53
CA LEU A 136 -15.07 16.43 -8.97
C LEU A 136 -14.92 16.11 -7.48
N LEU A 137 -15.98 16.33 -6.68
CA LEU A 137 -15.96 16.04 -5.26
C LEU A 137 -15.71 14.54 -5.03
N HIS A 138 -16.35 13.69 -5.82
CA HIS A 138 -16.23 12.26 -5.70
C HIS A 138 -14.80 11.75 -5.95
N ALA A 139 -14.12 12.29 -6.97
CA ALA A 139 -12.71 11.98 -7.22
C ALA A 139 -11.79 12.56 -6.13
N LEU A 140 -12.07 13.76 -5.61
CA LEU A 140 -11.28 14.36 -4.53
C LEU A 140 -11.37 13.58 -3.24
N GLU A 141 -12.56 13.12 -2.86
CA GLU A 141 -12.79 12.28 -1.68
C GLU A 141 -11.97 10.99 -1.74
N ALA A 142 -11.90 10.34 -2.91
CA ALA A 142 -11.09 9.15 -3.10
C ALA A 142 -9.59 9.43 -2.95
N ILE A 143 -9.09 10.54 -3.52
CA ILE A 143 -7.68 10.94 -3.37
C ILE A 143 -7.36 11.26 -1.90
N ASP A 144 -8.25 11.98 -1.20
CA ASP A 144 -8.06 12.33 0.20
C ASP A 144 -8.09 11.10 1.11
N ALA A 145 -9.02 10.17 0.86
CA ALA A 145 -9.11 8.91 1.58
C ALA A 145 -7.84 8.05 1.36
N ALA A 146 -7.38 7.91 0.12
CA ALA A 146 -6.16 7.15 -0.20
C ALA A 146 -4.92 7.77 0.46
N LYS A 147 -4.80 9.11 0.42
CA LYS A 147 -3.71 9.83 1.07
C LYS A 147 -3.75 9.70 2.58
N SER A 148 -4.92 9.84 3.19
CA SER A 148 -5.11 9.67 4.63
C SER A 148 -4.74 8.25 5.06
N ALA A 149 -5.15 7.21 4.33
CA ALA A 149 -4.77 5.83 4.63
C ALA A 149 -3.24 5.64 4.56
N HIS A 150 -2.59 6.18 3.54
CA HIS A 150 -1.13 6.14 3.39
C HIS A 150 -0.40 6.84 4.54
N ASP A 151 -0.83 8.06 4.89
CA ASP A 151 -0.21 8.86 5.95
C ASP A 151 -0.38 8.18 7.32
N HIS A 152 -1.55 7.58 7.59
CA HIS A 152 -1.76 6.78 8.80
C HIS A 152 -0.85 5.55 8.86
N ALA A 153 -0.74 4.78 7.77
CA ALA A 153 0.15 3.61 7.71
C ALA A 153 1.62 4.01 7.93
N ARG A 154 2.05 5.13 7.33
CA ARG A 154 3.40 5.67 7.51
C ARG A 154 3.66 6.13 8.94
N LEU A 155 2.70 6.82 9.56
CA LEU A 155 2.82 7.25 10.95
C LEU A 155 2.95 6.05 11.90
N GLN A 156 2.15 5.00 11.69
CA GLN A 156 2.24 3.77 12.49
C GLN A 156 3.60 3.08 12.35
N ALA A 157 4.13 2.99 11.13
CA ALA A 157 5.47 2.43 10.89
C ALA A 157 6.56 3.24 11.61
N LEU A 158 6.50 4.58 11.55
CA LEU A 158 7.45 5.47 12.23
C LEU A 158 7.35 5.35 13.76
N LEU A 159 6.14 5.21 14.31
CA LEU A 159 5.95 5.00 15.75
C LEU A 159 6.56 3.67 16.21
N ALA A 160 6.32 2.59 15.45
CA ALA A 160 6.89 1.28 15.72
C ALA A 160 8.43 1.30 15.68
N GLU A 161 9.01 1.97 14.68
CA GLU A 161 10.47 2.16 14.58
C GLU A 161 11.00 2.97 15.77
N ASN A 162 10.33 4.06 16.15
CA ASN A 162 10.75 4.88 17.29
C ASN A 162 10.73 4.08 18.60
N GLU A 163 9.71 3.26 18.81
CA GLU A 163 9.62 2.36 19.97
C GLU A 163 10.76 1.33 19.97
N GLN A 164 11.08 0.75 18.81
CA GLN A 164 12.21 -0.18 18.70
C GLN A 164 13.55 0.50 19.01
N LEU A 165 13.77 1.71 18.51
CA LEU A 165 14.98 2.49 18.78
C LEU A 165 15.10 2.87 20.26
N ARG A 166 14.00 3.31 20.88
CA ARG A 166 13.97 3.62 22.32
C ARG A 166 14.34 2.40 23.16
N ARG A 167 13.74 1.24 22.87
CA ARG A 167 14.07 -0.03 23.54
C ARG A 167 15.56 -0.38 23.38
N ALA A 168 16.11 -0.24 22.18
CA ALA A 168 17.52 -0.55 21.94
C ALA A 168 18.48 0.36 22.75
N ILE A 169 18.15 1.66 22.89
CA ILE A 169 18.93 2.60 23.71
C ILE A 169 18.84 2.21 25.19
N GLU A 170 17.64 1.96 25.71
CA GLU A 170 17.43 1.55 27.11
C GLU A 170 18.16 0.25 27.45
N THR A 171 18.12 -0.75 26.57
CA THR A 171 18.86 -2.01 26.72
C THR A 171 20.37 -1.76 26.75
N ARG A 172 20.89 -0.90 25.85
CA ARG A 172 22.32 -0.57 25.80
C ARG A 172 22.79 0.09 27.09
N ASP A 173 22.02 1.04 27.60
CA ASP A 173 22.36 1.77 28.83
C ASP A 173 22.33 0.83 30.04
N THR A 174 21.33 -0.04 30.13
CA THR A 174 21.22 -1.07 31.18
C THR A 174 22.42 -2.02 31.17
N ILE A 175 22.78 -2.56 29.99
CA ILE A 175 23.94 -3.45 29.83
C ILE A 175 25.24 -2.68 30.16
N GLY A 176 25.35 -1.42 29.75
CA GLY A 176 26.49 -0.56 30.05
C GLY A 176 26.70 -0.36 31.55
N GLN A 177 25.64 -0.08 32.31
CA GLN A 177 25.71 0.08 33.76
C GLN A 177 26.10 -1.22 34.46
N ALA A 178 25.46 -2.34 34.11
CA ALA A 178 25.82 -3.64 34.67
C ALA A 178 27.27 -4.02 34.38
N LYS A 179 27.76 -3.73 33.16
CA LYS A 179 29.16 -3.93 32.79
C LYS A 179 30.09 -3.09 33.67
N GLY A 180 29.79 -1.81 33.88
CA GLY A 180 30.57 -0.94 34.77
C GLY A 180 30.65 -1.45 36.21
N MET A 181 29.54 -1.98 36.75
CA MET A 181 29.53 -2.58 38.09
C MET A 181 30.37 -3.86 38.18
N LEU A 182 30.33 -4.70 37.14
CA LEU A 182 31.14 -5.91 37.08
C LEU A 182 32.63 -5.58 36.94
N MET A 183 32.97 -4.56 36.15
CA MET A 183 34.35 -4.06 36.02
C MET A 183 34.89 -3.64 37.39
N GLU A 184 34.15 -2.82 38.14
CA GLU A 184 34.55 -2.34 39.46
C GLU A 184 34.65 -3.49 40.48
N ARG A 185 33.68 -4.40 40.50
CA ARG A 185 33.59 -5.44 41.54
C ARG A 185 34.58 -6.58 41.37
N PHE A 186 34.98 -6.88 40.15
CA PHE A 186 35.88 -7.99 39.82
C PHE A 186 37.25 -7.56 39.32
N ASP A 187 37.51 -6.24 39.23
CA ASP A 187 38.75 -5.67 38.68
C ASP A 187 39.08 -6.21 37.28
N ILE A 188 38.10 -6.11 36.38
CA ILE A 188 38.18 -6.63 35.01
C ILE A 188 37.88 -5.54 33.98
N ASP A 189 38.34 -5.75 32.75
CA ASP A 189 38.05 -4.83 31.65
C ASP A 189 36.60 -4.98 31.11
N ALA A 190 36.21 -4.04 30.25
CA ALA A 190 34.89 -4.01 29.67
C ALA A 190 34.57 -5.24 28.79
N ALA A 191 35.57 -5.82 28.11
CA ALA A 191 35.37 -7.00 27.28
C ALA A 191 35.03 -8.22 28.16
N SER A 192 35.83 -8.45 29.19
CA SER A 192 35.66 -9.53 30.17
C SER A 192 34.34 -9.42 30.93
N ALA A 193 33.94 -8.19 31.30
CA ALA A 193 32.65 -7.96 31.96
C ALA A 193 31.46 -8.27 31.05
N PHE A 194 31.54 -7.95 29.75
CA PHE A 194 30.49 -8.32 28.80
C PHE A 194 30.45 -9.84 28.56
N GLU A 195 31.60 -10.51 28.46
CA GLU A 195 31.68 -11.98 28.35
C GLU A 195 31.06 -12.67 29.57
N LEU A 196 31.18 -12.11 30.78
CA LEU A 196 30.48 -12.62 31.96
C LEU A 196 28.96 -12.51 31.83
N LEU A 197 28.44 -11.37 31.35
CA LEU A 197 27.01 -11.22 31.07
C LEU A 197 26.52 -12.23 30.03
N VAL A 198 27.31 -12.49 28.98
CA VAL A 198 27.01 -13.49 27.95
C VAL A 198 27.03 -14.90 28.51
N ARG A 199 28.02 -15.27 29.32
CA ARG A 199 28.06 -16.59 29.99
C ARG A 199 26.86 -16.81 30.90
N LEU A 200 26.53 -15.82 31.74
CA LEU A 200 25.33 -15.87 32.58
C LEU A 200 24.04 -16.00 31.75
N SER A 201 24.00 -15.39 30.56
CA SER A 201 22.87 -15.50 29.61
C SER A 201 22.72 -16.91 29.09
N GLN A 202 23.83 -17.54 28.71
CA GLN A 202 23.85 -18.92 28.25
C GLN A 202 23.47 -19.90 29.37
N ASP A 203 24.02 -19.73 30.56
CA ASP A 203 23.79 -20.64 31.70
C ASP A 203 22.34 -20.57 32.22
N THR A 204 21.72 -19.39 32.15
CA THR A 204 20.35 -19.17 32.66
C THR A 204 19.28 -19.19 31.57
N ASN A 205 19.68 -19.30 30.29
CA ASN A 205 18.82 -19.15 29.12
C ASN A 205 17.94 -17.88 29.16
N ALA A 206 18.47 -16.79 29.73
CA ALA A 206 17.79 -15.50 29.85
C ALA A 206 18.46 -14.47 28.96
N ARG A 207 17.71 -13.46 28.48
CA ARG A 207 18.29 -12.39 27.66
C ARG A 207 19.33 -11.60 28.47
N VAL A 208 20.44 -11.20 27.83
CA VAL A 208 21.52 -10.40 28.45
C VAL A 208 20.98 -9.17 29.17
N GLU A 209 20.00 -8.48 28.57
CA GLU A 209 19.26 -7.36 29.17
C GLU A 209 18.64 -7.72 30.53
N GLN A 210 17.98 -8.87 30.63
CA GLN A 210 17.32 -9.31 31.86
C GLN A 210 18.33 -9.63 32.96
N ILE A 211 19.52 -10.10 32.59
CA ILE A 211 20.61 -10.34 33.54
C ILE A 211 21.16 -9.01 34.04
N ALA A 212 21.41 -8.06 33.14
CA ALA A 212 21.84 -6.71 33.51
C ALA A 212 20.84 -6.04 34.46
N LEU A 213 19.53 -6.12 34.17
CA LEU A 213 18.47 -5.61 35.06
C LEU A 213 18.48 -6.29 36.43
N LYS A 214 18.70 -7.62 36.49
CA LYS A 214 18.80 -8.34 37.77
C LYS A 214 20.01 -7.87 38.57
N LEU A 215 21.17 -7.70 37.94
CA LEU A 215 22.39 -7.20 38.59
C LEU A 215 22.19 -5.80 39.16
N LEU A 216 21.56 -4.90 38.42
CA LEU A 216 21.25 -3.54 38.87
C LEU A 216 20.33 -3.53 40.11
N LYS A 217 19.36 -4.44 40.18
CA LYS A 217 18.44 -4.57 41.33
C LYS A 217 19.09 -5.14 42.58
N VAL A 218 20.15 -5.95 42.44
CA VAL A 218 20.84 -6.57 43.59
C VAL A 218 21.74 -5.56 44.32
N ASP A 219 22.28 -4.58 43.60
CA ASP A 219 23.23 -3.59 44.16
C ASP A 219 22.54 -2.33 44.71
N HIS A 220 21.25 -2.12 44.41
CA HIS A 220 20.38 -1.16 45.11
C HIS A 220 19.45 -1.90 46.09
N PRO A 221 19.87 -2.20 47.34
CA PRO A 221 18.96 -2.73 48.33
C PRO A 221 17.84 -1.71 48.63
N PRO A 222 16.60 -2.15 48.91
CA PRO A 222 15.51 -1.24 49.25
C PRO A 222 15.92 -0.39 50.46
N ARG A 223 15.76 0.94 50.36
CA ARG A 223 15.99 1.85 51.48
C ARG A 223 15.08 1.44 52.64
N SER A 224 15.68 0.92 53.71
CA SER A 224 15.00 0.64 54.97
C SER A 224 14.48 1.95 55.56
N SER A 225 13.15 2.06 55.63
CA SER A 225 12.37 3.07 56.37
C SER A 225 12.55 2.95 57.88
#